data_AF-A0A2E4NC29-F1
#
_entry.id   AF-A0A2E4NC29-F1
#
_cell.length_a   1.000
_cell.length_b   1.000
_cell.length_c   1.000
_cell.angle_alpha   90.00
_cell.angle_beta   90.00
_cell.angle_gamma   90.00
#
_symmetry.space_group_name_H-M   'P 1'
#
loop_
_entity.id
_entity.type
_entity.pdbx_description
1 polymer ?
#
loop_
_entity_poly.entity_id
_entity_poly.type
_entity_poly.pdbx_seq_one_letter_code
_entity_poly.pdbx_strand_id
1 'polypeptide(L)' 'MNTDHSYAVNLFVQLASIEPGPCVMTGIDPKGLDLRAGGQVGRLTFDNPIYDADSAHLMLAKRAEQAREKSV' A
#
# COMPACT_ATOMS: atom_id res chain seq x y z
N MET A 1 10.71 2.52 2.48
CA MET A 1 9.25 2.22 2.52
C MET A 1 8.71 2.19 3.96
N ASN A 2 8.93 1.13 4.75
CA ASN A 2 8.35 1.07 6.11
C ASN A 2 8.91 2.14 7.07
N THR A 3 10.16 2.57 6.91
CA THR A 3 10.76 3.65 7.72
C THR A 3 10.47 5.01 7.10
N ASP A 4 10.81 5.18 5.82
CA ASP A 4 10.80 6.48 5.13
C ASP A 4 9.39 6.94 4.73
N HIS A 5 8.45 6.00 4.63
CA HIS A 5 7.09 6.22 4.11
C HIS A 5 6.01 5.55 4.98
N SER A 6 6.27 5.33 6.27
CA SER A 6 5.34 4.70 7.23
C SER A 6 3.95 5.32 7.21
N TYR A 7 3.87 6.65 7.10
CA TYR A 7 2.60 7.37 6.99
C TYR A 7 1.80 6.96 5.76
N ALA A 8 2.43 6.88 4.58
CA ALA A 8 1.76 6.45 3.35
C ALA A 8 1.34 4.97 3.42
N VAL A 9 2.21 4.11 3.99
CA VAL A 9 1.91 2.68 4.20
C VAL A 9 0.69 2.49 5.09
N ASN A 10 0.55 3.29 6.15
CA ASN A 10 -0.63 3.24 7.03
C ASN A 10 -1.92 3.63 6.31
N LEU A 11 -1.88 4.45 5.26
CA LEU A 11 -3.08 4.82 4.51
C LEU A 11 -3.58 3.66 3.62
N PHE A 12 -2.69 2.76 3.18
CA PHE A 12 -3.08 1.65 2.31
C PHE A 12 -4.03 0.65 2.96
N VAL A 13 -4.14 0.60 4.29
CA VAL A 13 -5.10 -0.27 5.00
C VAL A 13 -6.55 -0.02 4.54
N GLN A 14 -6.88 1.23 4.22
CA GLN A 14 -8.21 1.63 3.73
C GLN A 14 -8.50 1.11 2.32
N LEU A 15 -7.46 0.83 1.54
CA LEU A 15 -7.58 0.27 0.20
C LEU A 15 -7.51 -1.25 0.20
N ALA A 16 -6.86 -1.86 1.20
CA ALA A 16 -6.67 -3.30 1.33
C ALA A 16 -7.79 -4.00 2.13
N SER A 17 -8.86 -3.28 2.50
CA SER A 17 -10.00 -3.81 3.28
C SER A 17 -9.58 -4.52 4.57
N ILE A 18 -8.51 -4.05 5.22
CA ILE A 18 -8.07 -4.50 6.55
C ILE A 18 -8.30 -3.41 7.58
N GLU A 19 -8.47 -3.81 8.84
CA GLU A 19 -8.74 -2.86 9.92
C GLU A 19 -7.63 -1.79 10.04
N PRO A 20 -7.99 -0.50 10.23
CA PRO A 20 -7.01 0.56 10.42
C PRO A 20 -6.13 0.32 11.65
N GLY A 21 -4.82 0.56 11.50
CA GLY A 21 -3.86 0.43 12.59
C GLY A 21 -2.42 0.53 12.10
N PRO A 22 -1.43 0.37 13.00
CA PRO A 22 -0.03 0.31 12.62
C PRO A 22 0.20 -0.79 11.58
N CYS A 23 0.57 -0.36 10.38
CA CYS A 23 0.69 -1.22 9.22
C CYS A 23 2.13 -1.22 8.71
N VAL A 24 2.58 -2.38 8.23
CA VAL A 24 3.85 -2.53 7.52
C VAL A 24 3.62 -3.19 6.18
N MET A 25 4.37 -2.75 5.18
CA MET A 25 4.47 -3.44 3.90
C MET A 25 5.41 -4.63 4.06
N THR A 26 4.94 -5.83 3.73
CA THR A 26 5.72 -7.07 3.84
C THR A 26 6.28 -7.54 2.50
N GLY A 27 5.66 -7.12 1.39
CA GLY A 27 6.08 -7.51 0.06
C GLY A 27 5.50 -6.58 -1.01
N ILE A 28 6.18 -6.54 -2.14
CA ILE A 28 5.70 -5.91 -3.37
C ILE A 28 6.12 -6.80 -4.54
N ASP A 29 5.20 -7.01 -5.47
CA ASP A 29 5.43 -7.73 -6.71
C ASP A 29 4.67 -7.05 -7.85
N PRO A 30 4.86 -7.48 -9.12
CA PRO A 30 4.20 -6.86 -10.25
C PRO A 30 2.70 -6.68 -10.14
N LYS A 31 1.99 -7.52 -9.38
CA LYS A 31 0.54 -7.53 -9.28
C LYS A 31 -0.01 -6.78 -8.07
N GLY A 32 0.83 -6.37 -7.12
CA GLY A 32 0.34 -5.70 -5.91
C GLY A 32 1.36 -5.58 -4.79
N LEU A 33 0.87 -5.10 -3.65
CA LEU A 33 1.62 -5.03 -2.41
C LEU A 33 0.87 -5.75 -1.29
N ASP A 34 1.64 -6.38 -0.40
CA ASP A 34 1.12 -7.09 0.77
C ASP A 34 1.37 -6.25 2.03
N LEU A 35 0.33 -6.17 2.87
CA LEU A 35 0.29 -5.40 4.10
C LEU A 35 0.02 -6.31 5.29
N ARG A 36 0.56 -5.92 6.44
CA ARG A 36 0.21 -6.52 7.72
C ARG A 36 -0.14 -5.44 8.73
N ALA A 37 -1.33 -5.54 9.32
CA ALA A 37 -1.80 -4.65 10.38
C ALA A 37 -2.54 -5.46 11.45
N GLY A 38 -2.19 -5.30 12.73
CA GLY A 38 -2.94 -5.91 13.84
C GLY A 38 -3.10 -7.44 13.79
N GLY A 39 -2.19 -8.16 13.11
CA GLY A 39 -2.30 -9.62 12.91
C GLY A 39 -3.12 -10.05 11.68
N GLN A 40 -3.76 -9.11 10.99
CA GLN A 40 -4.38 -9.33 9.69
C GLN A 40 -3.36 -9.12 8.56
N VAL A 41 -3.57 -9.84 7.46
CA VAL A 41 -2.83 -9.66 6.21
C VAL A 41 -3.81 -9.21 5.14
N GLY A 42 -3.45 -8.16 4.41
CA GLY A 42 -4.24 -7.62 3.32
C GLY A 42 -3.37 -7.46 2.08
N ARG A 43 -3.99 -7.56 0.90
CA ARG A 43 -3.31 -7.32 -0.37
C ARG A 43 -4.00 -6.21 -1.14
N LEU A 44 -3.21 -5.24 -1.57
CA LEU A 44 -3.66 -4.19 -2.47
C LEU A 44 -3.21 -4.53 -3.89
N THR A 45 -4.17 -4.83 -4.76
CA THR A 45 -3.93 -5.20 -6.16
C THR A 45 -3.66 -3.97 -7.03
N PHE A 46 -2.74 -4.10 -7.97
CA PHE A 46 -2.52 -3.11 -9.01
C PHE A 46 -3.41 -3.39 -10.21
N ASP A 47 -3.97 -2.33 -10.80
CA ASP A 47 -4.84 -2.45 -11.97
C ASP A 47 -4.05 -2.88 -13.22
N ASN A 48 -2.79 -2.44 -13.29
CA ASN A 48 -1.83 -2.82 -14.32
C ASN A 48 -0.55 -3.35 -13.65
N PRO A 49 0.06 -4.41 -14.19
CA PRO A 49 1.28 -4.95 -13.62
C PRO A 49 2.46 -3.99 -13.81
N ILE A 50 3.35 -3.95 -12.82
CA ILE A 50 4.58 -3.16 -12.82
C ILE A 50 5.80 -4.06 -12.96
N TYR A 51 6.82 -3.66 -13.72
CA TYR A 51 8.00 -4.51 -13.98
C TYR A 51 9.33 -3.84 -13.66
N ASP A 52 9.28 -2.59 -13.21
CA ASP A 52 10.46 -1.78 -12.90
C ASP A 52 10.20 -0.89 -11.67
N ALA A 53 11.31 -0.38 -11.10
CA ALA A 53 11.28 0.39 -9.86
C ALA A 53 10.60 1.77 -10.02
N ASP A 54 10.74 2.41 -11.18
CA ASP A 54 10.16 3.73 -11.42
C ASP A 54 8.63 3.64 -11.50
N SER A 55 8.12 2.64 -12.23
CA SER A 55 6.71 2.29 -12.29
C SER A 55 6.15 1.92 -10.92
N ALA A 56 6.92 1.19 -10.09
CA ALA A 56 6.55 0.88 -8.72
C ALA A 56 6.39 2.14 -7.86
N HIS A 57 7.36 3.05 -7.94
CA HIS A 57 7.32 4.30 -7.18
C HIS A 57 6.11 5.17 -7.56
N LEU A 58 5.85 5.34 -8.86
CA LEU A 58 4.70 6.10 -9.35
C LEU A 58 3.37 5.46 -8.94
N MET A 59 3.26 4.12 -9.03
CA MET A 59 2.07 3.39 -8.60
C MET A 59 1.80 3.60 -7.10
N LEU A 60 2.82 3.45 -6.25
CA LEU A 60 2.68 3.64 -4.81
C LEU A 60 2.30 5.08 -4.44
N ALA A 61 2.90 6.07 -5.11
CA ALA A 61 2.53 7.47 -4.92
C ALA A 61 1.05 7.73 -5.26
N LYS A 62 0.58 7.21 -6.41
CA LYS A 62 -0.83 7.30 -6.82
C LYS A 62 -1.77 6.62 -5.83
N ARG A 63 -1.42 5.42 -5.34
CA ARG A 63 -2.22 4.73 -4.31
C ARG A 63 -2.26 5.53 -3.00
N ALA A 64 -1.18 6.22 -2.64
CA ALA A 64 -1.14 7.01 -1.42
C ALA A 64 -2.03 8.25 -1.52
N GLU A 65 -2.10 8.88 -2.69
CA GLU A 65 -3.06 9.95 -2.98
C GLU A 65 -4.51 9.45 -2.86
N GLN A 66 -4.85 8.35 -3.53
CA GLN A 66 -6.19 7.75 -3.46
C GLN A 66 -6.61 7.38 -2.03
N ALA A 67 -5.66 6.88 -1.23
CA ALA A 67 -5.94 6.54 0.17
C ALA A 67 -6.19 7.80 1.02
N ARG A 68 -5.49 8.92 0.76
CA ARG A 68 -5.78 10.19 1.44
C ARG A 68 -7.17 10.70 1.12
N GLU A 69 -7.60 10.62 -0.14
CA GLU A 69 -8.94 11.05 -0.55
C GLU A 69 -10.04 10.25 0.16
N LYS A 70 -9.82 8.96 0.44
CA LYS A 70 -10.76 8.13 1.21
C LYS A 70 -10.71 8.35 2.73
N SER A 71 -9.69 9.02 3.24
CA SER A 71 -9.50 9.30 4.66
C SER A 71 -10.19 10.57 5.14
N VAL A 72 -10.75 11.38 4.22
CA VAL A 72 -11.42 12.66 4.46
C VAL A 72 -12.93 12.49 4.36
#